data_AF-K2MYC3-F1
#
_entry.id   AF-K2MYC3-F1
#
_cell.length_a   1.000
_cell.length_b   1.000
_cell.length_c   1.000
_cell.angle_alpha   90.00
_cell.angle_beta   90.00
_cell.angle_gamma   90.00
#
_symmetry.space_group_name_H-M   'P 1'
#
loop_
_entity.id
_entity.type
_entity.pdbx_description
1 polymer ?
#
loop_
_entity_poly.entity_id
_entity_poly.type
_entity_poly.pdbx_seq_one_letter_code
_entity_poly.pdbx_strand_id
1 'polypeptide(L)'
;GWQDEEFHESNKHMAEEWPRICELYPEGIRDPVVPEKTLPSQVSSAPLELGYLAPFIAAMSRHPPLIYRLFDSKEHPVNGPYSFIFYDPNSNPVRVEIDDRVPVDANMEPKFTRVPKRSWYPLLLEKAYAKFVGGYSRLDQCTPHETLRDLTGRPVLHIPLDDKLAEAANTGDFRSVRFWGGVAKDLERGDVITCMSNVDAGDGIHPLCSYALLAVIETVKESNDPADIVIKLHNCYFDEPFYSGPLNRNDG
;
A
#
# COMPACT_ATOMS: atom_id res chain seq x y z
N GLY A 1 -4.93 23.06 17.52
CA GLY A 1 -5.91 22.12 16.94
C GLY A 1 -6.12 20.94 17.88
N TRP A 2 -7.11 20.10 17.58
CA TRP A 2 -7.38 18.84 18.28
C TRP A 2 -6.13 17.94 18.32
N GLN A 3 -6.03 17.08 19.34
CA GLN A 3 -4.94 16.14 19.55
C GLN A 3 -5.49 14.82 20.09
N ASP A 4 -4.91 13.73 19.60
CA ASP A 4 -5.17 12.37 20.04
C ASP A 4 -4.09 11.96 21.05
N GLU A 5 -4.26 12.41 22.30
CA GLU A 5 -3.24 12.23 23.34
C GLU A 5 -2.96 10.76 23.64
N GLU A 6 -3.99 9.90 23.63
CA GLU A 6 -3.84 8.46 23.89
C GLU A 6 -3.02 7.76 22.80
N PHE A 7 -3.35 8.01 21.53
CA PHE A 7 -2.59 7.43 20.42
C PHE A 7 -1.16 7.98 20.39
N HIS A 8 -0.98 9.29 20.62
CA HIS A 8 0.34 9.88 20.64
C HIS A 8 1.20 9.31 21.77
N GLU A 9 0.71 9.25 23.01
CA GLU A 9 1.49 8.74 24.15
C GLU A 9 1.90 7.28 23.98
N SER A 10 1.03 6.45 23.40
CA SER A 10 1.33 5.04 23.13
C SER A 10 2.32 4.83 21.97
N ASN A 11 2.44 5.78 21.04
CA ASN A 11 3.27 5.66 19.83
C ASN A 11 4.45 6.64 19.77
N LYS A 12 4.61 7.57 20.73
CA LYS A 12 5.64 8.62 20.68
C LYS A 12 7.06 8.09 20.51
N HIS A 13 7.33 6.88 21.02
CA HIS A 13 8.63 6.22 20.92
C HIS A 13 8.95 5.68 19.51
N MET A 14 7.95 5.63 18.62
CA MET A 14 8.10 5.11 17.26
C MET A 14 8.85 6.10 16.36
N ALA A 15 8.89 7.39 16.70
CA ALA A 15 9.54 8.42 15.89
C ALA A 15 10.17 9.51 16.75
N GLU A 16 11.12 10.21 16.16
CA GLU A 16 11.93 11.24 16.80
C GLU A 16 11.09 12.49 17.06
N GLU A 17 10.28 12.90 16.08
CA GLU A 17 9.37 14.04 16.19
C GLU A 17 7.99 13.74 15.59
N TRP A 18 7.00 14.54 15.99
CA TRP A 18 5.61 14.43 15.54
C TRP A 18 5.04 15.82 15.17
N PRO A 19 5.60 16.50 14.16
CA PRO A 19 5.09 17.78 13.68
C PRO A 19 3.69 17.63 13.12
N ARG A 20 2.92 18.73 13.07
CA ARG A 20 1.69 18.74 12.29
C ARG A 20 2.04 18.65 10.80
N ILE A 21 1.24 17.93 10.03
CA ILE A 21 1.47 17.76 8.60
C ILE A 21 1.53 19.09 7.84
N CYS A 22 0.87 20.13 8.34
CA CYS A 22 0.94 21.49 7.78
C CYS A 22 2.26 22.22 8.04
N GLU A 23 3.02 21.81 9.06
CA GLU A 23 4.37 22.30 9.32
C GLU A 23 5.37 21.60 8.38
N LEU A 24 5.12 20.31 8.11
CA LEU A 24 5.95 19.50 7.23
C LEU A 24 5.72 19.83 5.74
N TYR A 25 4.46 19.82 5.32
CA TYR A 25 3.97 20.02 3.95
C TYR A 25 2.94 21.18 3.90
N PRO A 26 3.37 22.44 4.07
CA PRO A 26 2.47 23.60 4.17
C PRO A 26 1.57 23.83 2.95
N GLU A 27 1.97 23.36 1.79
CA GLU A 27 1.21 23.45 0.54
C GLU A 27 -0.09 22.62 0.57
N GLY A 28 -0.09 21.49 1.28
CA GLY A 28 -1.19 20.51 1.16
C GLY A 28 -2.49 20.94 1.81
N ILE A 29 -2.50 21.99 2.64
CA ILE A 29 -3.74 22.58 3.18
C ILE A 29 -4.61 23.22 2.08
N ARG A 30 -4.02 23.52 0.92
CA ARG A 30 -4.70 24.10 -0.24
C ARG A 30 -5.21 23.04 -1.20
N ASP A 31 -4.72 21.82 -1.07
CA ASP A 31 -5.15 20.68 -1.88
C ASP A 31 -6.38 20.02 -1.24
N PRO A 32 -7.19 19.28 -2.02
CA PRO A 32 -8.24 18.45 -1.43
C PRO A 32 -7.66 17.41 -0.47
N VAL A 33 -8.34 17.15 0.65
CA VAL A 33 -7.96 16.09 1.62
C VAL A 33 -7.77 14.75 0.93
N VAL A 34 -8.69 14.44 0.01
CA VAL A 34 -8.61 13.27 -0.86
C VAL A 34 -8.32 13.74 -2.28
N PRO A 35 -7.22 13.30 -2.89
CA PRO A 35 -6.91 13.68 -4.27
C PRO A 35 -7.92 13.07 -5.26
N GLU A 36 -8.34 13.85 -6.25
CA GLU A 36 -9.20 13.35 -7.35
C GLU A 36 -8.51 12.30 -8.21
N LYS A 37 -7.18 12.41 -8.34
CA LYS A 37 -6.34 11.48 -9.10
C LYS A 37 -5.25 10.96 -8.19
N THR A 38 -5.11 9.64 -8.18
CA THR A 38 -4.03 8.97 -7.48
C THR A 38 -3.13 8.25 -8.48
N LEU A 39 -1.85 8.12 -8.13
CA LEU A 39 -0.84 7.42 -8.91
C LEU A 39 0.00 6.54 -7.97
N PRO A 40 0.44 5.35 -8.43
CA PRO A 40 1.29 4.49 -7.60
C PRO A 40 2.55 5.21 -7.13
N SER A 41 3.14 6.03 -8.00
CA SER A 41 4.37 6.80 -7.72
C SER A 41 4.20 7.96 -6.73
N GLN A 42 3.02 8.16 -6.14
CA GLN A 42 2.83 9.17 -5.08
C GLN A 42 3.32 8.69 -3.72
N VAL A 43 3.53 7.39 -3.57
CA VAL A 43 3.87 6.77 -2.30
C VAL A 43 5.09 5.88 -2.48
N SER A 44 5.91 5.79 -1.45
CA SER A 44 6.99 4.81 -1.35
C SER A 44 7.27 4.48 0.10
N SER A 45 8.01 3.41 0.33
CA SER A 45 8.49 3.04 1.64
C SER A 45 9.71 3.91 1.99
N ALA A 46 9.85 4.27 3.26
CA ALA A 46 11.07 4.89 3.75
C ALA A 46 12.24 3.90 3.67
N PRO A 47 13.46 4.36 3.33
CA PRO A 47 14.64 3.51 3.31
C PRO A 47 14.83 2.81 4.66
N LEU A 48 15.25 1.54 4.64
CA LEU A 48 15.53 0.68 5.81
C LEU A 48 14.32 0.33 6.70
N GLU A 49 13.26 1.12 6.69
CA GLU A 49 12.04 0.90 7.47
C GLU A 49 11.05 -0.03 6.74
N LEU A 50 11.24 -0.23 5.42
CA LEU A 50 10.40 -1.08 4.57
C LEU A 50 8.89 -0.80 4.74
N GLY A 51 8.52 0.48 4.89
CA GLY A 51 7.17 0.95 5.22
C GLY A 51 6.05 0.09 4.63
N TYR A 52 5.23 -0.47 5.52
CA TYR A 52 4.28 -1.54 5.23
C TYR A 52 3.14 -1.14 4.29
N LEU A 53 2.57 0.06 4.47
CA LEU A 53 1.31 0.41 3.82
C LEU A 53 1.47 0.94 2.38
N ALA A 54 2.66 1.42 2.01
CA ALA A 54 2.92 2.04 0.71
C ALA A 54 2.53 1.15 -0.50
N PRO A 55 2.87 -0.16 -0.56
CA PRO A 55 2.45 -1.04 -1.65
C PRO A 55 0.93 -1.16 -1.81
N PHE A 56 0.18 -1.14 -0.71
CA PHE A 56 -1.29 -1.23 -0.73
C PHE A 56 -1.91 0.08 -1.24
N ILE A 57 -1.40 1.22 -0.78
CA ILE A 57 -1.80 2.54 -1.30
C ILE A 57 -1.50 2.62 -2.80
N ALA A 58 -0.33 2.15 -3.23
CA ALA A 58 0.05 2.10 -4.63
C ALA A 58 -0.89 1.21 -5.45
N ALA A 59 -1.28 0.03 -4.95
CA ALA A 59 -2.24 -0.85 -5.62
C ALA A 59 -3.63 -0.21 -5.74
N MET A 60 -4.14 0.37 -4.65
CA MET A 60 -5.44 1.06 -4.64
C MET A 60 -5.46 2.33 -5.49
N SER A 61 -4.32 2.98 -5.72
CA SER A 61 -4.24 4.21 -6.52
C SER A 61 -4.69 4.03 -7.97
N ARG A 62 -4.76 2.79 -8.47
CA ARG A 62 -5.36 2.46 -9.77
C ARG A 62 -6.86 2.78 -9.83
N HIS A 63 -7.51 2.79 -8.67
CA HIS A 63 -8.94 3.03 -8.51
C HIS A 63 -9.16 4.08 -7.41
N PRO A 64 -9.00 5.39 -7.72
CA PRO A 64 -9.17 6.48 -6.75
C PRO A 64 -10.41 6.39 -5.84
N PRO A 65 -11.59 5.90 -6.31
CA PRO A 65 -12.75 5.70 -5.43
C PRO A 65 -12.50 4.81 -4.21
N LEU A 66 -11.55 3.85 -4.28
CA LEU A 66 -11.20 2.98 -3.15
C LEU A 66 -10.50 3.75 -2.03
N ILE A 67 -9.62 4.68 -2.37
CA ILE A 67 -8.99 5.58 -1.39
C ILE A 67 -10.02 6.59 -0.90
N TYR A 68 -10.83 7.15 -1.81
CA TYR A 68 -11.85 8.14 -1.44
C TYR A 68 -12.80 7.66 -0.36
N ARG A 69 -13.30 6.42 -0.44
CA ARG A 69 -14.24 5.89 0.57
C ARG A 69 -13.62 5.67 1.95
N LEU A 70 -12.30 5.54 2.06
CA LEU A 70 -11.61 5.37 3.34
C LEU A 70 -11.59 6.67 4.14
N PHE A 71 -11.67 7.82 3.49
CA PHE A 71 -11.75 9.12 4.17
C PHE A 71 -13.21 9.45 4.45
N ASP A 72 -13.60 9.54 5.72
CA ASP A 72 -14.91 10.06 6.11
C ASP A 72 -14.92 11.60 6.02
N SER A 73 -13.83 12.23 6.48
CA SER A 73 -13.58 13.66 6.28
C SER A 73 -13.23 13.97 4.81
N LYS A 74 -14.09 14.72 4.12
CA LYS A 74 -13.86 15.14 2.72
C LYS A 74 -13.21 16.52 2.58
N GLU A 75 -13.18 17.29 3.67
CA GLU A 75 -12.60 18.62 3.77
C GLU A 75 -11.68 18.68 4.99
N HIS A 76 -10.73 19.62 4.99
CA HIS A 76 -9.82 19.81 6.12
C HIS A 76 -10.63 20.24 7.35
N PRO A 77 -10.63 19.47 8.44
CA PRO A 77 -11.41 19.79 9.63
C PRO A 77 -10.85 21.03 10.32
N VAL A 78 -11.72 21.97 10.67
CA VAL A 78 -11.36 23.15 11.47
C VAL A 78 -11.42 22.77 12.95
N ASN A 79 -10.26 22.68 13.60
CA ASN A 79 -10.15 22.31 15.02
C ASN A 79 -10.79 20.96 15.40
N GLY A 80 -10.86 20.01 14.46
CA GLY A 80 -11.40 18.67 14.68
C GLY A 80 -10.47 17.57 14.15
N PRO A 81 -10.80 16.30 14.41
CA PRO A 81 -10.06 15.16 13.88
C PRO A 81 -10.31 14.95 12.39
N TYR A 82 -9.36 14.30 11.73
CA TYR A 82 -9.63 13.60 10.47
C TYR A 82 -10.26 12.25 10.78
N SER A 83 -11.35 11.93 10.09
CA SER A 83 -12.11 10.70 10.27
C SER A 83 -11.93 9.78 9.05
N PHE A 84 -11.80 8.49 9.33
CA PHE A 84 -11.56 7.42 8.36
C PHE A 84 -12.52 6.26 8.62
N ILE A 85 -12.81 5.48 7.57
CA ILE A 85 -13.54 4.22 7.65
C ILE A 85 -12.62 3.09 7.19
N PHE A 86 -12.40 2.12 8.06
CA PHE A 86 -11.82 0.81 7.72
C PHE A 86 -12.85 -0.29 7.94
N TYR A 87 -12.48 -1.54 7.71
CA TYR A 87 -13.39 -2.67 7.84
C TYR A 87 -12.85 -3.71 8.82
N ASP A 88 -13.69 -4.16 9.74
CA ASP A 88 -13.35 -5.24 10.68
C ASP A 88 -13.24 -6.62 9.98
N PRO A 89 -12.84 -7.69 10.68
CA PRO A 89 -12.78 -9.03 10.10
C PRO A 89 -14.10 -9.56 9.53
N ASN A 90 -15.24 -8.99 9.92
CA ASN A 90 -16.57 -9.31 9.41
C ASN A 90 -17.04 -8.36 8.30
N SER A 91 -16.15 -7.49 7.80
CA SER A 91 -16.43 -6.45 6.80
C SER A 91 -17.40 -5.36 7.26
N ASN A 92 -17.55 -5.14 8.58
CA ASN A 92 -18.30 -4.00 9.10
C ASN A 92 -17.44 -2.73 9.10
N PRO A 93 -18.01 -1.57 8.71
CA PRO A 93 -17.28 -0.32 8.74
C PRO A 93 -16.96 0.11 10.18
N VAL A 94 -15.70 0.47 10.43
CA VAL A 94 -15.18 0.98 11.70
C VAL A 94 -14.64 2.37 11.48
N ARG A 95 -15.16 3.34 12.25
CA ARG A 95 -14.72 4.73 12.19
C ARG A 95 -13.50 4.95 13.07
N VAL A 96 -12.47 5.58 12.50
CA VAL A 96 -11.22 5.92 13.20
C VAL A 96 -10.96 7.41 13.05
N GLU A 97 -10.67 8.07 14.17
CA GLU A 97 -10.37 9.50 14.22
C GLU A 97 -8.91 9.72 14.62
N ILE A 98 -8.20 10.59 13.91
CA ILE A 98 -6.80 10.94 14.17
C ILE A 98 -6.58 12.45 14.11
N ASP A 99 -5.54 12.92 14.77
CA ASP A 99 -5.01 14.27 14.56
C ASP A 99 -4.04 14.26 13.38
N ASP A 100 -3.58 15.43 12.98
CA ASP A 100 -2.74 15.64 11.80
C ASP A 100 -1.23 15.61 12.08
N ARG A 101 -0.80 15.13 13.24
CA ARG A 101 0.63 14.91 13.51
C ARG A 101 1.15 13.67 12.82
N VAL A 102 2.34 13.74 12.23
CA VAL A 102 2.95 12.63 11.48
C VAL A 102 4.28 12.26 12.12
N PRO A 103 4.60 10.96 12.28
CA PRO A 103 5.92 10.53 12.74
C PRO A 103 6.99 10.89 11.70
N VAL A 104 8.05 11.58 12.12
CA VAL A 104 9.20 11.90 11.28
C VAL A 104 10.52 11.45 11.93
N ASP A 105 11.51 11.20 11.09
CA ASP A 105 12.88 10.91 11.53
C ASP A 105 13.65 12.18 11.92
N ALA A 106 14.91 12.00 12.34
CA ALA A 106 15.79 13.09 12.76
C ALA A 106 16.08 14.14 11.66
N ASN A 107 15.79 13.83 10.39
CA ASN A 107 15.95 14.74 9.26
C ASN A 107 14.63 15.42 8.85
N MET A 108 13.57 15.29 9.66
CA MET A 108 12.23 15.80 9.37
C MET A 108 11.58 15.17 8.13
N GLU A 109 11.91 13.92 7.82
CA GLU A 109 11.27 13.16 6.75
C GLU A 109 10.26 12.13 7.33
N PRO A 110 9.09 11.85 6.69
CA PRO A 110 8.07 10.92 7.20
C PRO A 110 8.54 9.48 7.43
N LYS A 111 8.57 9.01 8.68
CA LYS A 111 9.40 7.85 9.06
C LYS A 111 9.11 6.53 8.32
N PHE A 112 7.86 6.24 7.98
CA PHE A 112 7.47 4.93 7.39
C PHE A 112 7.09 5.04 5.92
N THR A 113 6.03 5.79 5.59
CA THR A 113 5.65 6.09 4.21
C THR A 113 6.25 7.41 3.75
N ARG A 114 7.03 7.40 2.67
CA ARG A 114 7.49 8.62 1.99
C ARG A 114 6.50 9.03 0.90
N VAL A 115 6.40 10.33 0.68
CA VAL A 115 5.49 10.92 -0.30
C VAL A 115 6.25 11.91 -1.17
N PRO A 116 6.83 11.47 -2.30
CA PRO A 116 7.65 12.34 -3.16
C PRO A 116 6.93 13.60 -3.64
N LYS A 117 5.60 13.53 -3.82
CA LYS A 117 4.76 14.67 -4.21
C LYS A 117 4.23 15.50 -3.03
N ARG A 118 4.62 15.16 -1.80
CA ARG A 118 4.25 15.87 -0.56
C ARG A 118 2.74 16.03 -0.32
N SER A 119 1.94 15.15 -0.92
CA SER A 119 0.49 15.09 -0.67
C SER A 119 0.18 14.54 0.72
N TRP A 120 -0.85 15.06 1.39
CA TRP A 120 -1.14 14.69 2.78
C TRP A 120 -1.76 13.31 2.96
N TYR A 121 -2.62 12.92 2.02
CA TYR A 121 -3.47 11.74 2.16
C TYR A 121 -2.74 10.43 2.52
N PRO A 122 -1.53 10.10 1.98
CA PRO A 122 -0.89 8.82 2.32
C PRO A 122 -0.44 8.78 3.78
N LEU A 123 0.05 9.89 4.32
CA LEU A 123 0.53 10.00 5.70
C LEU A 123 -0.63 9.97 6.70
N LEU A 124 -1.72 10.66 6.38
CA LEU A 124 -2.94 10.61 7.20
C LEU A 124 -3.56 9.21 7.17
N LEU A 125 -3.60 8.57 6.00
CA LEU A 125 -4.11 7.21 5.86
C LEU A 125 -3.25 6.19 6.62
N GLU A 126 -1.91 6.29 6.54
CA GLU A 126 -0.99 5.44 7.29
C GLU A 126 -1.23 5.55 8.80
N LYS A 127 -1.31 6.76 9.33
CA LYS A 127 -1.58 6.96 10.75
C LYS A 127 -2.95 6.43 11.17
N ALA A 128 -3.98 6.67 10.37
CA ALA A 128 -5.33 6.18 10.66
C ALA A 128 -5.36 4.65 10.65
N TYR A 129 -4.66 4.02 9.71
CA TYR A 129 -4.58 2.56 9.65
C TYR A 129 -3.75 2.00 10.81
N ALA A 130 -2.62 2.62 11.17
CA ALA A 130 -1.85 2.28 12.36
C ALA A 130 -2.74 2.32 13.62
N LYS A 131 -3.56 3.38 13.78
CA LYS A 131 -4.53 3.45 14.88
C LYS A 131 -5.57 2.33 14.82
N PHE A 132 -6.11 2.02 13.65
CA PHE A 132 -7.09 0.95 13.45
C PHE A 132 -6.55 -0.41 13.92
N VAL A 133 -5.29 -0.73 13.61
CA VAL A 133 -4.66 -2.02 13.98
C VAL A 133 -4.04 -2.02 15.39
N GLY A 134 -4.10 -0.89 16.11
CA GLY A 134 -3.67 -0.78 17.52
C GLY A 134 -2.28 -0.19 17.75
N GLY A 135 -1.69 0.48 16.75
CA GLY A 135 -0.43 1.22 16.85
C GLY A 135 0.51 0.96 15.65
N TYR A 136 1.52 1.80 15.48
CA TYR A 136 2.52 1.61 14.42
C TYR A 136 3.30 0.30 14.59
N SER A 137 3.61 -0.11 15.82
CA SER A 137 4.29 -1.38 16.11
C SER A 137 3.46 -2.62 15.77
N ARG A 138 2.17 -2.47 15.47
CA ARG A 138 1.28 -3.57 15.04
C ARG A 138 1.30 -3.78 13.53
N LEU A 139 1.78 -2.81 12.74
CA LEU A 139 1.84 -2.94 11.28
C LEU A 139 2.69 -4.15 10.85
N ASP A 140 3.79 -4.42 11.56
CA ASP A 140 4.66 -5.58 11.30
C ASP A 140 3.98 -6.94 11.55
N GLN A 141 2.85 -6.95 12.24
CA GLN A 141 2.08 -8.15 12.56
C GLN A 141 0.88 -8.34 11.61
N CYS A 142 0.61 -7.37 10.74
CA CYS A 142 -0.50 -7.44 9.79
C CYS A 142 -0.14 -8.33 8.60
N THR A 143 -1.08 -9.18 8.18
CA THR A 143 -0.95 -9.91 6.93
C THR A 143 -1.52 -9.10 5.76
N PRO A 144 -0.97 -9.22 4.54
CA PRO A 144 -1.53 -8.53 3.38
C PRO A 144 -2.99 -8.93 3.06
N HIS A 145 -3.40 -10.13 3.48
CA HIS A 145 -4.79 -10.58 3.42
C HIS A 145 -5.71 -9.72 4.30
N GLU A 146 -5.31 -9.51 5.56
CA GLU A 146 -6.05 -8.64 6.50
C GLU A 146 -6.05 -7.20 5.99
N THR A 147 -4.90 -6.66 5.59
CA THR A 147 -4.81 -5.27 5.13
C THR A 147 -5.66 -4.99 3.90
N LEU A 148 -5.66 -5.88 2.90
CA LEU A 148 -6.56 -5.71 1.76
C LEU A 148 -8.03 -5.77 2.17
N ARG A 149 -8.42 -6.65 3.11
CA ARG A 149 -9.79 -6.68 3.64
C ARG A 149 -10.12 -5.39 4.39
N ASP A 150 -9.25 -4.94 5.27
CA ASP A 150 -9.48 -3.78 6.13
C ASP A 150 -9.58 -2.48 5.33
N LEU A 151 -8.83 -2.38 4.22
CA LEU A 151 -8.85 -1.24 3.31
C LEU A 151 -9.97 -1.33 2.28
N THR A 152 -10.54 -2.52 2.03
CA THR A 152 -11.53 -2.69 0.96
C THR A 152 -12.92 -3.14 1.38
N GLY A 153 -13.08 -3.72 2.56
CA GLY A 153 -14.31 -4.38 3.01
C GLY A 153 -14.75 -5.50 2.07
N ARG A 154 -13.82 -6.08 1.29
CA ARG A 154 -14.09 -7.15 0.32
C ARG A 154 -13.38 -8.44 0.72
N PRO A 155 -13.91 -9.60 0.30
CA PRO A 155 -13.20 -10.86 0.39
C PRO A 155 -11.86 -10.78 -0.34
N VAL A 156 -10.83 -11.37 0.26
CA VAL A 156 -9.49 -11.43 -0.31
C VAL A 156 -9.14 -12.89 -0.59
N LEU A 157 -8.70 -13.17 -1.81
CA LEU A 157 -8.20 -14.47 -2.23
C LEU A 157 -6.68 -14.46 -2.16
N HIS A 158 -6.10 -15.43 -1.45
CA HIS A 158 -4.66 -15.66 -1.44
C HIS A 158 -4.31 -16.77 -2.44
N ILE A 159 -3.47 -16.44 -3.43
CA ILE A 159 -3.03 -17.38 -4.47
C ILE A 159 -1.54 -17.68 -4.26
N PRO A 160 -1.19 -18.87 -3.73
CA PRO A 160 0.20 -19.25 -3.58
C PRO A 160 0.82 -19.61 -4.92
N LEU A 161 2.04 -19.13 -5.19
CA LEU A 161 2.84 -19.51 -6.36
C LEU A 161 3.79 -20.67 -6.01
N ASP A 162 3.23 -21.71 -5.40
CA ASP A 162 3.89 -22.96 -5.04
C ASP A 162 2.99 -24.12 -5.45
N ASP A 163 3.55 -25.19 -6.03
CA ASP A 163 2.76 -26.29 -6.59
C ASP A 163 1.84 -26.95 -5.57
N LYS A 164 2.38 -27.29 -4.40
CA LYS A 164 1.62 -28.04 -3.37
C LYS A 164 0.53 -27.16 -2.78
N LEU A 165 0.86 -25.90 -2.51
CA LEU A 165 -0.10 -24.96 -1.93
C LEU A 165 -1.17 -24.57 -2.96
N ALA A 166 -0.82 -24.40 -4.23
CA ALA A 166 -1.75 -24.03 -5.28
C ALA A 166 -2.75 -25.15 -5.56
N GLU A 167 -2.29 -26.41 -5.57
CA GLU A 167 -3.13 -27.60 -5.68
C GLU A 167 -4.07 -27.73 -4.49
N ALA A 168 -3.55 -27.63 -3.26
CA ALA A 168 -4.35 -27.70 -2.04
C ALA A 168 -5.41 -26.59 -1.95
N ALA A 169 -5.10 -25.39 -2.44
CA ALA A 169 -6.02 -24.26 -2.47
C ALA A 169 -6.91 -24.21 -3.73
N ASN A 170 -6.73 -25.12 -4.68
CA ASN A 170 -7.43 -25.15 -5.98
C ASN A 170 -7.39 -23.80 -6.71
N THR A 171 -6.21 -23.17 -6.76
CA THR A 171 -6.03 -21.81 -7.32
C THR A 171 -5.63 -21.78 -8.80
N GLY A 172 -5.52 -22.96 -9.42
CA GLY A 172 -5.18 -23.13 -10.83
C GLY A 172 -3.68 -23.20 -11.09
N ASP A 173 -3.32 -23.32 -12.38
CA ASP A 173 -1.93 -23.42 -12.81
C ASP A 173 -1.34 -22.03 -13.08
N PHE A 174 -0.61 -21.51 -12.09
CA PHE A 174 0.04 -20.20 -12.16
C PHE A 174 1.15 -20.10 -13.22
N ARG A 175 1.57 -21.22 -13.83
CA ARG A 175 2.52 -21.23 -14.96
C ARG A 175 1.82 -21.11 -16.30
N SER A 176 0.49 -21.12 -16.35
CA SER A 176 -0.24 -21.04 -17.62
C SER A 176 -0.55 -19.61 -18.04
N VAL A 177 -0.56 -19.35 -19.35
CA VAL A 177 -1.07 -18.08 -19.92
C VAL A 177 -2.51 -17.82 -19.49
N ARG A 178 -3.34 -18.87 -19.43
CA ARG A 178 -4.75 -18.77 -19.03
C ARG A 178 -4.91 -18.19 -17.62
N PHE A 179 -4.07 -18.58 -16.68
CA PHE A 179 -4.10 -18.05 -15.31
C PHE A 179 -3.84 -16.55 -15.31
N TRP A 180 -2.76 -16.10 -15.94
CA TRP A 180 -2.40 -14.69 -16.02
C TRP A 180 -3.41 -13.86 -16.82
N GLY A 181 -4.03 -14.42 -17.85
CA GLY A 181 -5.16 -13.81 -18.54
C GLY A 181 -6.40 -13.66 -17.65
N GLY A 182 -6.58 -14.52 -16.64
CA GLY A 182 -7.58 -14.34 -15.58
C GLY A 182 -7.23 -13.15 -14.67
N VAL A 183 -5.99 -13.11 -14.17
CA VAL A 183 -5.47 -12.02 -13.35
C VAL A 183 -5.59 -10.67 -14.07
N ALA A 184 -5.31 -10.62 -15.37
CA ALA A 184 -5.48 -9.43 -16.20
C ALA A 184 -6.93 -8.93 -16.20
N LYS A 185 -7.91 -9.84 -16.37
CA LYS A 185 -9.35 -9.51 -16.33
C LYS A 185 -9.80 -9.03 -14.96
N ASP A 186 -9.25 -9.59 -13.89
CA ASP A 186 -9.54 -9.16 -12.53
C ASP A 186 -9.01 -7.72 -12.30
N LEU A 187 -7.79 -7.41 -12.77
CA LEU A 187 -7.27 -6.03 -12.76
C LEU A 187 -8.12 -5.06 -13.57
N GLU A 188 -8.64 -5.47 -14.73
CA GLU A 188 -9.53 -4.66 -15.56
C GLU A 188 -10.89 -4.42 -14.90
N ARG A 189 -11.42 -5.42 -14.18
CA ARG A 189 -12.65 -5.31 -13.39
C ARG A 189 -12.51 -4.34 -12.21
N GLY A 190 -11.28 -4.13 -11.74
CA GLY A 190 -10.95 -3.20 -10.66
C GLY A 190 -10.55 -3.87 -9.36
N ASP A 191 -10.16 -5.14 -9.40
CA ASP A 191 -9.62 -5.85 -8.25
C ASP A 191 -8.24 -5.27 -7.89
N VAL A 192 -7.97 -5.18 -6.58
CA VAL A 192 -6.68 -4.73 -6.05
C VAL A 192 -5.82 -5.96 -5.82
N ILE A 193 -4.65 -6.01 -6.48
CA ILE A 193 -3.76 -7.16 -6.40
C ILE A 193 -2.38 -6.70 -5.92
N THR A 194 -1.90 -7.34 -4.86
CA THR A 194 -0.54 -7.22 -4.34
C THR A 194 0.17 -8.56 -4.43
N CYS A 195 1.42 -8.56 -4.87
CA CYS A 195 2.30 -9.72 -4.87
C CYS A 195 3.26 -9.64 -3.68
N MET A 196 3.53 -10.76 -3.04
CA MET A 196 4.51 -10.84 -1.94
C MET A 196 5.72 -11.65 -2.39
N SER A 197 6.91 -11.19 -1.98
CA SER A 197 8.14 -11.96 -2.12
C SER A 197 8.34 -12.91 -0.93
N ASN A 198 9.01 -14.03 -1.18
CA ASN A 198 9.40 -14.97 -0.13
C ASN A 198 10.72 -14.53 0.54
N VAL A 199 11.17 -15.30 1.54
CA VAL A 199 12.46 -15.08 2.23
C VAL A 199 13.65 -15.14 1.27
N ASP A 200 13.60 -16.06 0.30
CA ASP A 200 14.68 -16.30 -0.66
C ASP A 200 14.50 -15.51 -1.97
N ALA A 201 14.02 -14.26 -1.88
CA ALA A 201 13.79 -13.42 -3.04
C ALA A 201 15.10 -13.17 -3.82
N GLY A 202 15.13 -13.57 -5.09
CA GLY A 202 16.27 -13.38 -6.00
C GLY A 202 16.25 -12.03 -6.71
N ASP A 203 17.24 -11.80 -7.56
CA ASP A 203 17.26 -10.72 -8.56
C ASP A 203 17.08 -9.31 -7.99
N GLY A 204 17.47 -9.11 -6.73
CA GLY A 204 17.35 -7.83 -6.04
C GLY A 204 15.92 -7.40 -5.73
N ILE A 205 15.00 -8.36 -5.61
CA ILE A 205 13.68 -8.18 -5.02
C ILE A 205 13.85 -8.18 -3.49
N HIS A 206 13.34 -7.16 -2.79
CA HIS A 206 13.33 -7.16 -1.31
C HIS A 206 12.52 -8.36 -0.79
N PRO A 207 13.06 -9.16 0.14
CA PRO A 207 12.37 -10.32 0.70
C PRO A 207 11.25 -9.90 1.65
N LEU A 208 10.20 -10.74 1.75
CA LEU A 208 9.04 -10.51 2.64
C LEU A 208 8.35 -9.16 2.43
N CYS A 209 8.39 -8.63 1.21
CA CYS A 209 7.87 -7.33 0.86
C CYS A 209 6.69 -7.45 -0.10
N SER A 210 5.81 -6.44 -0.08
CA SER A 210 4.63 -6.38 -0.94
C SER A 210 4.88 -5.45 -2.14
N TYR A 211 4.33 -5.82 -3.29
CA TYR A 211 4.42 -5.07 -4.54
C TYR A 211 3.05 -4.96 -5.19
N ALA A 212 2.68 -3.76 -5.65
CA ALA A 212 1.41 -3.61 -6.37
C ALA A 212 1.53 -4.22 -7.77
N LEU A 213 0.61 -5.10 -8.17
CA LEU A 213 0.52 -5.56 -9.54
C LEU A 213 -0.21 -4.51 -10.39
N LEU A 214 0.50 -3.94 -11.37
CA LEU A 214 -0.01 -2.87 -12.22
C LEU A 214 -0.45 -3.37 -13.61
N ALA A 215 0.10 -4.46 -14.12
CA ALA A 215 -0.32 -5.01 -15.39
C ALA A 215 0.14 -6.46 -15.54
N VAL A 216 -0.61 -7.19 -16.36
CA VAL A 216 -0.16 -8.41 -17.03
C VAL A 216 -0.12 -8.07 -18.52
N ILE A 217 1.01 -8.32 -19.16
CA ILE A 217 1.31 -7.89 -20.52
C ILE A 217 1.59 -9.13 -21.36
N GLU A 218 0.74 -9.38 -22.36
CA GLU A 218 1.03 -10.33 -23.42
C GLU A 218 1.95 -9.67 -24.45
N THR A 219 3.19 -10.13 -24.53
CA THR A 219 4.19 -9.61 -25.47
C THR A 219 3.97 -10.12 -26.89
N VAL A 220 3.45 -11.35 -27.01
CA VAL A 220 3.00 -11.96 -28.27
C VAL A 220 1.51 -12.24 -28.15
N LYS A 221 0.72 -11.62 -29.02
CA LYS A 221 -0.74 -11.78 -29.04
C LYS A 221 -1.14 -13.24 -29.26
N GLU A 222 -2.10 -13.72 -28.48
CA GLU A 222 -2.68 -15.07 -28.58
C GLU A 222 -1.65 -16.21 -28.37
N SER A 223 -0.47 -15.89 -27.82
CA SER A 223 0.50 -16.93 -27.45
C SER A 223 0.00 -17.76 -26.28
N ASN A 224 0.35 -19.05 -26.29
CA ASN A 224 0.18 -19.94 -25.15
C ASN A 224 1.50 -20.23 -24.43
N ASP A 225 2.59 -19.57 -24.82
CA ASP A 225 3.88 -19.65 -24.15
C ASP A 225 3.89 -18.72 -22.91
N PRO A 226 4.07 -19.26 -21.70
CA PRO A 226 4.20 -18.44 -20.49
C PRO A 226 5.35 -17.44 -20.55
N ALA A 227 6.39 -17.69 -21.35
CA ALA A 227 7.50 -16.76 -21.54
C ALA A 227 7.08 -15.45 -22.24
N ASP A 228 5.95 -15.46 -22.95
CA ASP A 228 5.40 -14.28 -23.59
C ASP A 228 4.56 -13.41 -22.63
N ILE A 229 4.41 -13.83 -21.36
CA ILE A 229 3.69 -13.08 -20.33
C ILE A 229 4.68 -12.34 -19.43
N VAL A 230 4.53 -11.02 -19.39
CA VAL A 230 5.30 -10.14 -18.51
C VAL A 230 4.37 -9.48 -17.50
N ILE A 231 4.74 -9.49 -16.22
CA ILE A 231 4.01 -8.77 -15.18
C ILE A 231 4.72 -7.45 -14.84
N LYS A 232 3.94 -6.40 -14.61
CA LYS A 232 4.44 -5.11 -14.17
C LYS A 232 4.15 -4.92 -12.69
N LEU A 233 5.18 -4.96 -11.87
CA LEU A 233 5.09 -4.65 -10.44
C LEU A 233 5.50 -3.20 -10.16
N HIS A 234 4.87 -2.59 -9.15
CA HIS A 234 5.33 -1.31 -8.60
C HIS A 234 6.25 -1.57 -7.41
N ASN A 235 7.50 -1.11 -7.51
CA ASN A 235 8.45 -1.16 -6.41
C ASN A 235 8.34 0.12 -5.56
N CYS A 236 7.99 -0.04 -4.29
CA CYS A 236 7.96 1.06 -3.31
C CYS A 236 9.30 1.25 -2.57
N TYR A 237 10.27 0.36 -2.79
CA TYR A 237 11.56 0.33 -2.11
C TYR A 237 12.65 0.88 -3.04
N PHE A 238 13.29 1.96 -2.63
CA PHE A 238 14.27 2.70 -3.45
C PHE A 238 15.70 2.60 -2.93
N ASP A 239 15.90 1.81 -1.88
CA ASP A 239 17.17 1.41 -1.31
C ASP A 239 17.57 0.00 -1.78
N GLU A 240 18.79 -0.41 -1.45
CA GLU A 240 19.28 -1.75 -1.79
C GLU A 240 18.44 -2.85 -1.09
N PRO A 241 18.27 -4.03 -1.72
CA PRO A 241 18.81 -4.41 -3.04
C PRO A 241 18.07 -3.78 -4.23
N PHE A 242 18.75 -3.63 -5.36
CA PHE A 242 18.16 -3.12 -6.60
C PHE A 242 17.84 -4.26 -7.57
N TYR A 243 16.67 -4.21 -8.20
CA TYR A 243 16.25 -5.21 -9.18
C TYR A 243 17.29 -5.36 -10.30
N SER A 244 17.77 -6.59 -10.47
CA SER A 244 18.83 -6.99 -11.41
C SER A 244 18.43 -8.16 -12.30
N GLY A 245 17.16 -8.60 -12.21
CA GLY A 245 16.61 -9.65 -13.07
C GLY A 245 16.32 -9.18 -14.49
N PRO A 246 15.74 -10.06 -15.33
CA PRO A 246 15.39 -9.73 -16.71
C PRO A 246 14.43 -8.55 -16.82
N LEU A 247 14.54 -7.78 -17.91
CA LEU A 247 13.76 -6.56 -18.15
C LEU A 247 13.99 -5.46 -17.11
N ASN A 248 15.18 -5.45 -16.49
CA ASN A 248 15.57 -4.34 -15.62
C ASN A 248 15.87 -3.08 -16.47
N ARG A 249 15.98 -1.93 -15.79
CA ARG A 249 16.19 -0.62 -16.43
C ARG A 249 17.46 -0.51 -17.29
N ASN A 250 18.42 -1.41 -17.11
CA ASN A 250 19.70 -1.43 -17.83
C ASN A 250 19.72 -2.45 -18.99
N ASP A 251 18.66 -3.24 -19.20
CA ASP A 251 18.59 -4.24 -20.29
C ASP A 251 18.27 -3.63 -21.67
N GLY A 252 18.40 -2.30 -21.82
CA GLY A 252 18.07 -1.53 -23.02
C GLY A 252 19.29 -1.04 -23.80
#